data_AF-A0A2E3D0I1-F1
#
_entry.id   AF-A0A2E3D0I1-F1
#
_cell.length_a   1.000
_cell.length_b   1.000
_cell.length_c   1.000
_cell.angle_alpha   90.00
_cell.angle_beta   90.00
_cell.angle_gamma   90.00
#
_symmetry.space_group_name_H-M   'P 1'
#
loop_
_entity.id
_entity.type
_entity.pdbx_description
1 polymer ?
#
loop_
_entity_poly.entity_id
_entity_poly.type
_entity_poly.pdbx_seq_one_letter_code
_entity_poly.pdbx_strand_id
1 'polypeptide(L)'
;MSLTEINNLREPKLTERIAQLVSLDDEISAVFRGVYTKFNDTWSMLMGVVRLNGYSRSSDFEACHYQYPEYQFICQPITGLSLAKLINNVGENSNTNIPGLPEFGKRELHPNWTESLIPSHAHQEEFPIRRFSARVCSDAHCHETKLVAHEMPFYPSAFELTKNFLGLEEFHGSRDSRKGELCIYIPDRRGHLALSEGDIQFRSDMLNELSVVGAIDGEQVNLVNPKDKFDFDLKNANEVELWLVTKDSEIIDYCSSTEWEYRYGTQSDIADLEKLISIISAGESEHCEFKTYIDLVKTDTKAVELDKTVCAFSNHQGGKLFIGVDDDTLIVGINEKCQKGYQCDPYEAAEHYLQDVEKRLRESLVKNQCFNCQLIEYNKLLVLVIDVQKANGLNYLLSTNDAYIRRGASSPKMAPLEMQAFPRERDVFGRELFATDVGSEWGDY
;
A
#
# COMPACT_ATOMS: atom_id res chain seq x y z
N MET A 1 1.50 -3.81 -15.44
CA MET A 1 2.10 -4.31 -14.19
C MET A 1 1.66 -3.30 -13.15
N SER A 2 0.86 -3.70 -12.17
CA SER A 2 0.45 -2.75 -11.12
C SER A 2 1.62 -2.62 -10.15
N LEU A 3 2.09 -1.40 -9.90
CA LEU A 3 3.16 -1.13 -8.93
C LEU A 3 2.73 -1.31 -7.48
N THR A 4 1.43 -1.50 -7.28
CA THR A 4 0.84 -1.77 -5.98
C THR A 4 0.71 -3.27 -5.70
N GLU A 5 1.37 -4.12 -6.50
CA GLU A 5 1.64 -5.51 -6.10
C GLU A 5 2.41 -5.47 -4.75
N ILE A 6 1.94 -6.22 -3.76
CA ILE A 6 2.54 -6.24 -2.43
C ILE A 6 3.45 -7.46 -2.34
N ASN A 7 4.76 -7.23 -2.24
CA ASN A 7 5.73 -8.27 -1.91
C ASN A 7 5.62 -8.58 -0.41
N ASN A 8 5.07 -9.73 -0.05
CA ASN A 8 5.23 -10.27 1.30
C ASN A 8 6.69 -10.73 1.48
N LEU A 9 7.52 -9.89 2.08
CA LEU A 9 8.92 -10.19 2.34
C LEU A 9 9.10 -10.74 3.76
N ARG A 10 9.60 -11.99 3.85
CA ARG A 10 10.13 -12.55 5.09
C ARG A 10 11.64 -12.28 5.20
N GLU A 11 12.20 -12.45 6.39
CA GLU A 11 13.53 -11.92 6.77
C GLU A 11 14.77 -12.30 5.94
N PRO A 12 14.83 -13.36 5.11
CA PRO A 12 15.94 -13.49 4.16
C PRO A 12 15.77 -12.52 2.97
N LYS A 13 14.55 -12.46 2.42
CA LYS A 13 14.25 -11.71 1.20
C LYS A 13 14.23 -10.20 1.44
N LEU A 14 13.71 -9.77 2.59
CA LEU A 14 13.72 -8.34 2.96
C LEU A 14 15.14 -7.79 3.08
N THR A 15 16.00 -8.55 3.76
CA THR A 15 17.42 -8.24 3.92
C THR A 15 18.10 -8.15 2.55
N GLU A 16 17.91 -9.14 1.68
CA GLU A 16 18.48 -9.10 0.32
C GLU A 16 18.02 -7.88 -0.49
N ARG A 17 16.73 -7.50 -0.37
CA ARG A 17 16.17 -6.32 -1.06
C ARG A 17 16.85 -5.04 -0.62
N ILE A 18 16.86 -4.82 0.69
CA ILE A 18 17.38 -3.58 1.25
C ILE A 18 18.88 -3.47 1.00
N ALA A 19 19.63 -4.58 1.02
CA ALA A 19 21.06 -4.63 0.74
C ALA A 19 21.44 -4.10 -0.66
N GLN A 20 20.51 -4.13 -1.62
CA GLN A 20 20.73 -3.58 -2.96
C GLN A 20 20.65 -2.04 -3.00
N LEU A 21 20.00 -1.45 -2.01
CA LEU A 21 19.75 0.00 -1.92
C LEU A 21 20.73 0.67 -0.97
N VAL A 22 21.08 -0.01 0.13
CA VAL A 22 21.90 0.53 1.20
C VAL A 22 22.65 -0.58 1.94
N SER A 23 23.80 -0.23 2.53
CA SER A 23 24.51 -1.12 3.44
C SER A 23 23.67 -1.42 4.69
N LEU A 24 23.56 -2.70 5.04
CA LEU A 24 22.73 -3.18 6.14
C LEU A 24 23.46 -3.26 7.49
N ASP A 25 24.78 -3.45 7.45
CA ASP A 25 25.61 -3.70 8.62
C ASP A 25 26.18 -2.40 9.20
N ASP A 26 26.23 -1.34 8.39
CA ASP A 26 26.67 -0.03 8.84
C ASP A 26 25.64 0.62 9.78
N GLU A 27 26.12 1.50 10.64
CA GLU A 27 25.27 2.32 11.49
C GLU A 27 24.38 3.21 10.60
N ILE A 28 23.06 3.15 10.82
CA ILE A 28 22.14 3.91 9.99
C ILE A 28 22.18 5.38 10.37
N SER A 29 22.35 6.23 9.35
CA SER A 29 22.01 7.64 9.47
C SER A 29 20.54 7.80 9.10
N ALA A 30 19.65 7.71 10.09
CA ALA A 30 18.21 7.78 9.89
C ALA A 30 17.51 8.64 10.95
N VAL A 31 16.34 9.13 10.61
CA VAL A 31 15.44 9.83 11.54
C VAL A 31 14.20 8.99 11.74
N PHE A 32 13.83 8.77 13.00
CA PHE A 32 12.54 8.21 13.37
C PHE A 32 11.55 9.34 13.67
N ARG A 33 10.35 9.24 13.12
CA ARG A 33 9.16 9.97 13.54
C ARG A 33 8.07 8.98 13.90
N GLY A 34 7.57 9.04 15.12
CA GLY A 34 6.51 8.15 15.58
C GLY A 34 5.46 8.86 16.39
N VAL A 35 4.24 8.37 16.24
CA VAL A 35 3.10 8.75 17.06
C VAL A 35 2.66 7.55 17.86
N TYR A 36 2.46 7.75 19.16
CA TYR A 36 1.99 6.72 20.09
C TYR A 36 0.71 7.20 20.76
N THR A 37 -0.16 6.25 21.07
CA THR A 37 -1.40 6.50 21.80
C THR A 37 -1.44 5.66 23.07
N LYS A 38 -2.14 6.17 24.08
CA LYS A 38 -2.31 5.51 25.37
C LYS A 38 -3.72 4.96 25.51
N PHE A 39 -3.85 3.68 25.78
CA PHE A 39 -5.13 3.03 26.10
C PHE A 39 -4.95 2.07 27.27
N ASN A 40 -5.84 2.11 28.27
CA ASN A 40 -5.75 1.31 29.50
C ASN A 40 -4.35 1.35 30.15
N ASP A 41 -3.82 2.55 30.31
CA ASP A 41 -2.49 2.82 30.84
C ASP A 41 -1.28 2.23 30.08
N THR A 42 -1.51 1.69 28.88
CA THR A 42 -0.48 1.12 28.03
C THR A 42 -0.26 1.98 26.78
N TRP A 43 1.00 2.26 26.45
CA TRP A 43 1.36 2.93 25.21
C TRP A 43 1.45 1.93 24.06
N SER A 44 1.01 2.32 22.88
CA SER A 44 1.16 1.54 21.65
C SER A 44 1.44 2.48 20.49
N MET A 45 2.19 2.02 19.51
CA MET A 45 2.53 2.83 18.35
C MET A 45 1.31 2.94 17.44
N LEU A 46 0.91 4.18 17.17
CA LEU A 46 -0.12 4.49 16.20
C LEU A 46 0.43 4.42 14.78
N MET A 47 1.60 5.01 14.53
CA MET A 47 2.30 4.94 13.25
C MET A 47 3.76 5.38 13.44
N GLY A 48 4.68 4.75 12.71
CA GLY A 48 6.10 5.07 12.74
C GLY A 48 6.69 5.17 11.35
N VAL A 49 7.57 6.15 11.14
CA VAL A 49 8.33 6.32 9.90
C VAL A 49 9.81 6.46 10.23
N VAL A 50 10.63 5.61 9.62
CA VAL A 50 12.09 5.68 9.64
C VAL A 50 12.53 6.15 8.26
N ARG A 51 13.08 7.36 8.16
CA ARG A 51 13.65 7.87 6.91
C ARG A 51 15.16 7.78 6.94
N LEU A 52 15.76 7.11 5.96
CA LEU A 52 17.21 7.10 5.80
C LEU A 52 17.66 8.45 5.24
N ASN A 53 18.53 9.15 5.96
CA ASN A 53 19.06 10.45 5.56
C ASN A 53 20.07 10.24 4.44
N GLY A 54 19.63 10.45 3.21
CA GLY A 54 20.52 10.43 2.07
C GLY A 54 21.03 11.83 1.71
N TYR A 55 22.21 12.26 2.18
CA TYR A 55 22.91 13.53 1.80
C TYR A 55 22.06 14.83 1.75
N SER A 56 20.79 14.82 2.15
CA SER A 56 19.93 15.99 2.32
C SER A 56 20.23 16.68 3.64
N ARG A 57 20.14 18.02 3.62
CA ARG A 57 20.74 18.92 4.62
C ARG A 57 20.22 18.62 6.03
N SER A 58 21.13 18.58 6.99
CA SER A 58 20.90 18.48 8.43
C SER A 58 20.02 19.59 9.04
N SER A 59 19.39 20.44 8.23
CA SER A 59 18.66 21.65 8.64
C SER A 59 17.16 21.43 8.89
N ASP A 60 16.57 20.31 8.45
CA ASP A 60 15.12 20.05 8.61
C ASP A 60 14.79 19.14 9.81
N PHE A 61 15.81 18.82 10.61
CA PHE A 61 15.70 17.93 11.74
C PHE A 61 15.76 18.73 13.06
N GLU A 62 14.62 18.84 13.74
CA GLU A 62 14.55 19.26 15.13
C GLU A 62 14.03 18.08 15.95
N ALA A 63 14.90 17.51 16.79
CA ALA A 63 14.52 16.45 17.71
C ALA A 63 13.46 17.02 18.67
N CYS A 64 12.33 16.33 18.79
CA CYS A 64 11.26 16.76 19.66
C CYS A 64 10.52 15.57 20.28
N HIS A 65 9.99 15.81 21.47
CA HIS A 65 9.14 14.87 22.19
C HIS A 65 7.98 15.65 22.80
N TYR A 66 6.80 15.51 22.20
CA TYR A 66 5.57 16.08 22.75
C TYR A 66 4.81 15.02 23.52
N GLN A 67 4.59 15.26 24.81
CA GLN A 67 3.94 14.34 25.73
C GLN A 67 2.58 14.89 26.17
N TYR A 68 1.51 14.31 25.67
CA TYR A 68 0.13 14.59 26.07
C TYR A 68 -0.44 13.41 26.89
N PRO A 69 -1.57 13.58 27.59
CA PRO A 69 -2.15 12.51 28.41
C PRO A 69 -2.40 11.20 27.64
N GLU A 70 -2.84 11.30 26.39
CA GLU A 70 -3.25 10.17 25.55
C GLU A 70 -2.40 10.00 24.28
N TYR A 71 -1.50 10.94 23.98
CA TYR A 71 -0.68 10.96 22.77
C TYR A 71 0.80 11.27 23.08
N GLN A 72 1.71 10.63 22.35
CA GLN A 72 3.11 11.05 22.27
C GLN A 72 3.53 11.21 20.82
N PHE A 73 4.30 12.26 20.56
CA PHE A 73 4.93 12.53 19.27
C PHE A 73 6.43 12.57 19.48
N ILE A 74 7.17 11.69 18.81
CA ILE A 74 8.61 11.54 19.00
C ILE A 74 9.31 11.65 17.65
N CYS A 75 10.24 12.60 17.55
CA CYS A 75 11.13 12.77 16.40
C CYS A 75 12.57 12.75 16.93
N GLN A 76 13.36 11.77 16.54
CA GLN A 76 14.75 11.63 17.02
C GLN A 76 15.65 10.97 15.97
N PRO A 77 16.98 11.22 16.00
CA PRO A 77 17.88 10.48 15.14
C PRO A 77 18.05 9.06 15.69
N ILE A 78 18.22 8.09 14.80
CA ILE A 78 18.61 6.73 15.19
C ILE A 78 20.13 6.70 15.23
N THR A 79 20.69 6.26 16.36
CA THR A 79 22.14 6.10 16.56
C THR A 79 22.42 4.72 17.16
N GLY A 80 23.59 4.16 16.86
CA GLY A 80 24.07 2.88 17.36
C GLY A 80 23.29 1.65 16.86
N LEU A 81 22.49 1.78 15.80
CA LEU A 81 21.66 0.71 15.24
C LEU A 81 21.96 0.52 13.76
N SER A 82 22.08 -0.73 13.31
CA SER A 82 22.17 -1.04 11.88
C SER A 82 20.79 -1.38 11.33
N LEU A 83 20.61 -1.32 10.01
CA LEU A 83 19.31 -1.57 9.40
C LEU A 83 18.90 -3.04 9.55
N ALA A 84 19.87 -3.95 9.44
CA ALA A 84 19.65 -5.38 9.74
C ALA A 84 19.15 -5.59 11.17
N LYS A 85 19.76 -4.90 12.15
CA LYS A 85 19.31 -5.00 13.55
C LYS A 85 17.92 -4.41 13.75
N LEU A 86 17.61 -3.29 13.09
CA LEU A 86 16.26 -2.69 13.16
C LEU A 86 15.19 -3.68 12.67
N ILE A 87 15.43 -4.31 11.52
CA ILE A 87 14.52 -5.29 10.92
C ILE A 87 14.33 -6.50 11.85
N ASN A 88 15.44 -7.10 12.31
CA ASN A 88 15.41 -8.24 13.22
C ASN A 88 14.69 -7.93 14.54
N ASN A 89 14.89 -6.73 15.09
CA ASN A 89 14.24 -6.31 16.33
C ASN A 89 12.72 -6.13 16.20
N VAL A 90 12.21 -5.90 14.98
CA VAL A 90 10.78 -5.83 14.72
C VAL A 90 10.15 -7.23 14.72
N GLY A 91 10.89 -8.24 14.25
CA GLY A 91 10.45 -9.64 14.15
C GLY A 91 10.64 -10.50 15.40
N GLU A 92 11.52 -10.14 16.33
CA GLU A 92 11.79 -10.95 17.53
C GLU A 92 11.03 -10.44 18.78
N ASN A 93 10.69 -11.35 19.69
CA ASN A 93 10.20 -11.06 21.06
C ASN A 93 11.22 -10.28 21.94
N SER A 94 12.24 -9.68 21.34
CA SER A 94 13.30 -8.94 22.02
C SER A 94 12.88 -7.47 22.22
N ASN A 95 13.02 -7.01 23.46
CA ASN A 95 12.67 -5.66 23.94
C ASN A 95 13.56 -4.53 23.41
N THR A 96 14.27 -4.71 22.29
CA THR A 96 15.21 -3.71 21.76
C THR A 96 14.60 -2.93 20.61
N ASN A 97 13.61 -2.09 20.93
CA ASN A 97 13.20 -1.01 20.03
C ASN A 97 14.34 -0.01 19.85
N ILE A 98 14.21 0.83 18.82
CA ILE A 98 15.09 1.99 18.58
C ILE A 98 15.39 2.68 19.93
N PRO A 99 16.68 2.84 20.29
CA PRO A 99 17.05 3.34 21.61
C PRO A 99 16.31 4.64 21.98
N GLY A 100 15.73 4.67 23.19
CA GLY A 100 15.00 5.84 23.69
C GLY A 100 13.53 5.94 23.28
N LEU A 101 13.00 4.99 22.50
CA LEU A 101 11.57 4.95 22.16
C LEU A 101 10.73 4.08 23.11
N PRO A 102 9.43 4.37 23.29
CA PRO A 102 8.48 3.46 23.92
C PRO A 102 8.38 2.13 23.17
N GLU A 103 7.80 1.12 23.83
CA GLU A 103 7.45 -0.12 23.15
C GLU A 103 6.40 0.11 22.06
N PHE A 104 6.54 -0.59 20.92
CA PHE A 104 5.58 -0.48 19.82
C PHE A 104 4.18 -1.01 20.17
N GLY A 105 4.03 -1.77 21.26
CA GLY A 105 2.77 -2.38 21.70
C GLY A 105 2.77 -3.91 21.54
N LYS A 106 1.59 -4.53 21.42
CA LYS A 106 1.46 -5.96 21.12
C LYS A 106 1.93 -6.25 19.70
N ARG A 107 3.06 -6.95 19.57
CA ARG A 107 3.66 -7.31 18.27
C ARG A 107 3.09 -8.61 17.72
N GLU A 108 2.98 -8.68 16.40
CA GLU A 108 2.90 -9.96 15.70
C GLU A 108 4.27 -10.63 15.75
N LEU A 109 4.31 -11.94 16.04
CA LEU A 109 5.54 -12.70 16.23
C LEU A 109 6.44 -12.75 14.99
N HIS A 110 5.91 -12.45 13.80
CA HIS A 110 6.64 -12.37 12.53
C HIS A 110 5.86 -11.47 11.55
N PRO A 111 6.02 -10.14 11.60
CA PRO A 111 5.25 -9.26 10.74
C PRO A 111 5.66 -9.48 9.27
N ASN A 112 4.66 -9.58 8.40
CA ASN A 112 4.90 -9.55 6.96
C ASN A 112 5.29 -8.13 6.58
N TRP A 113 6.41 -7.99 5.87
CA TRP A 113 6.81 -6.72 5.29
C TRP A 113 6.25 -6.57 3.89
N THR A 114 5.89 -5.34 3.55
CA THR A 114 5.37 -4.92 2.26
C THR A 114 6.32 -3.91 1.65
N GLU A 115 6.78 -4.18 0.44
CA GLU A 115 7.56 -3.23 -0.35
C GLU A 115 6.65 -2.51 -1.34
N SER A 116 6.79 -1.18 -1.42
CA SER A 116 6.13 -0.34 -2.42
C SER A 116 7.07 0.76 -2.91
N LEU A 117 6.76 1.31 -4.09
CA LEU A 117 7.51 2.41 -4.69
C LEU A 117 6.72 3.71 -4.62
N ILE A 118 7.32 4.74 -4.04
CA ILE A 118 6.83 6.11 -4.12
C ILE A 118 7.63 6.80 -5.24
N PRO A 119 6.99 7.22 -6.34
CA PRO A 119 7.70 7.82 -7.47
C PRO A 119 8.21 9.21 -7.13
N SER A 120 9.25 9.64 -7.85
CA SER A 120 9.91 10.93 -7.62
C SER A 120 8.95 12.13 -7.77
N HIS A 121 7.93 12.06 -8.62
CA HIS A 121 6.96 13.16 -8.79
C HIS A 121 5.98 13.31 -7.61
N ALA A 122 5.88 12.31 -6.73
CA ALA A 122 4.91 12.30 -5.63
C ALA A 122 5.47 12.87 -4.32
N HIS A 123 6.73 13.31 -4.29
CA HIS A 123 7.32 13.92 -3.10
C HIS A 123 8.38 14.97 -3.49
N GLN A 124 8.92 15.67 -2.48
CA GLN A 124 9.86 16.78 -2.69
C GLN A 124 11.34 16.34 -2.78
N GLU A 125 11.63 15.04 -2.76
CA GLU A 125 13.00 14.53 -2.83
C GLU A 125 13.36 14.20 -4.28
N GLU A 126 14.66 14.17 -4.61
CA GLU A 126 15.12 13.98 -6.00
C GLU A 126 14.91 12.55 -6.52
N PHE A 127 14.98 11.55 -5.64
CA PHE A 127 14.96 10.13 -6.02
C PHE A 127 13.69 9.47 -5.52
N PRO A 128 13.11 8.52 -6.28
CA PRO A 128 11.97 7.73 -5.79
C PRO A 128 12.33 7.01 -4.49
N ILE A 129 11.31 6.73 -3.68
CA ILE A 129 11.49 6.11 -2.36
C ILE A 129 10.98 4.68 -2.39
N ARG A 130 11.82 3.74 -1.97
CA ARG A 130 11.42 2.38 -1.62
C ARG A 130 10.89 2.39 -0.19
N ARG A 131 9.59 2.14 -0.05
CA ARG A 131 8.90 2.04 1.24
C ARG A 131 8.78 0.58 1.62
N PHE A 132 9.32 0.20 2.77
CA PHE A 132 9.11 -1.09 3.40
C PHE A 132 8.24 -0.90 4.63
N SER A 133 7.01 -1.41 4.64
CA SER A 133 6.09 -1.29 5.76
C SER A 133 5.80 -2.62 6.42
N ALA A 134 5.61 -2.62 7.73
CA ALA A 134 5.19 -3.77 8.50
C ALA A 134 4.20 -3.33 9.58
N ARG A 135 3.12 -4.10 9.77
CA ARG A 135 2.22 -3.89 10.90
C ARG A 135 2.86 -4.45 12.16
N VAL A 136 3.20 -3.57 13.09
CA VAL A 136 3.86 -3.93 14.36
C VAL A 136 2.93 -3.79 15.57
N CYS A 137 1.73 -3.24 15.38
CA CYS A 137 0.67 -3.17 16.37
C CYS A 137 -0.71 -3.41 15.72
N SER A 138 -1.49 -4.38 16.21
CA SER A 138 -2.86 -4.64 15.73
C SER A 138 -3.92 -3.79 16.43
N ASP A 139 -3.63 -3.36 17.66
CA ASP A 139 -4.59 -2.77 18.60
C ASP A 139 -4.39 -1.26 18.75
N ALA A 140 -3.84 -0.59 17.73
CA ALA A 140 -3.59 0.84 17.76
C ALA A 140 -4.91 1.63 17.82
N HIS A 141 -5.23 2.10 19.02
CA HIS A 141 -6.37 2.99 19.27
C HIS A 141 -6.00 4.42 18.91
N CYS A 142 -6.90 5.14 18.24
CA CYS A 142 -6.77 6.58 18.08
C CYS A 142 -8.16 7.23 17.99
N HIS A 143 -8.28 8.39 18.61
CA HIS A 143 -9.49 9.19 18.65
C HIS A 143 -9.14 10.66 18.49
N GLU A 144 -10.04 11.41 17.85
CA GLU A 144 -9.88 12.84 17.71
C GLU A 144 -10.01 13.51 19.08
N THR A 145 -9.07 14.39 19.41
CA THR A 145 -9.05 15.12 20.67
C THR A 145 -8.17 16.37 20.56
N LYS A 146 -8.41 17.34 21.44
CA LYS A 146 -7.52 18.49 21.59
C LYS A 146 -6.31 18.06 22.39
N LEU A 147 -5.13 18.45 21.93
CA LEU A 147 -3.88 18.17 22.62
C LEU A 147 -3.57 19.32 23.56
N VAL A 148 -3.73 19.05 24.86
CA VAL A 148 -3.51 20.00 25.95
C VAL A 148 -2.70 19.34 27.05
N ALA A 149 -1.56 19.91 27.41
CA ALA A 149 -0.74 19.47 28.53
C ALA A 149 0.07 20.64 29.10
N HIS A 150 0.51 20.52 30.35
CA HIS A 150 1.41 21.50 30.97
C HIS A 150 2.70 21.62 30.17
N GLU A 151 3.15 22.85 29.89
CA GLU A 151 4.38 23.15 29.12
C GLU A 151 4.42 22.60 27.68
N MET A 152 3.30 22.13 27.14
CA MET A 152 3.20 21.70 25.74
C MET A 152 2.45 22.73 24.88
N PRO A 153 2.77 22.84 23.57
CA PRO A 153 1.95 23.62 22.65
C PRO A 153 0.52 23.07 22.59
N PHE A 154 -0.45 23.97 22.43
CA PHE A 154 -1.84 23.59 22.19
C PHE A 154 -2.03 23.20 20.72
N TYR A 155 -2.68 22.06 20.47
CA TYR A 155 -3.17 21.72 19.14
C TYR A 155 -4.67 21.41 19.17
N PRO A 156 -5.46 21.93 18.23
CA PRO A 156 -6.91 21.76 18.21
C PRO A 156 -7.35 20.37 17.75
N SER A 157 -6.48 19.63 17.04
CA SER A 157 -6.74 18.27 16.54
C SER A 157 -5.49 17.40 16.67
N ALA A 158 -5.68 16.21 17.23
CA ALA A 158 -4.66 15.17 17.28
C ALA A 158 -4.41 14.56 15.90
N PHE A 159 -5.45 14.46 15.06
CA PHE A 159 -5.31 13.93 13.69
C PHE A 159 -4.56 14.90 12.78
N GLU A 160 -4.84 16.20 12.85
CA GLU A 160 -4.08 17.21 12.10
C GLU A 160 -2.61 17.22 12.51
N LEU A 161 -2.32 17.16 13.83
CA LEU A 161 -0.93 17.07 14.27
C LEU A 161 -0.28 15.77 13.79
N THR A 162 -0.96 14.62 13.87
CA THR A 162 -0.45 13.32 13.39
C THR A 162 -0.09 13.37 11.91
N LYS A 163 -1.01 13.87 11.06
CA LYS A 163 -0.80 14.08 9.63
C LYS A 163 0.46 14.91 9.38
N ASN A 164 0.53 16.10 9.98
CA ASN A 164 1.63 17.04 9.75
C ASN A 164 2.96 16.54 10.32
N PHE A 165 2.93 15.91 11.49
CA PHE A 165 4.11 15.40 12.18
C PHE A 165 4.81 14.29 11.38
N LEU A 166 4.02 13.36 10.84
CA LEU A 166 4.53 12.26 10.01
C LEU A 166 4.78 12.67 8.56
N GLY A 167 4.31 13.85 8.14
CA GLY A 167 4.45 14.36 6.78
C GLY A 167 3.59 13.59 5.78
N LEU A 168 2.35 13.28 6.17
CA LEU A 168 1.38 12.57 5.34
C LEU A 168 0.53 13.57 4.54
N GLU A 169 0.20 13.24 3.29
CA GLU A 169 -0.75 14.01 2.50
C GLU A 169 -2.17 13.91 3.09
N GLU A 170 -2.56 12.71 3.50
CA GLU A 170 -3.83 12.43 4.15
C GLU A 170 -3.64 11.52 5.37
N PHE A 171 -4.51 11.70 6.36
CA PHE A 171 -4.59 10.83 7.54
C PHE A 171 -6.06 10.70 7.93
N HIS A 172 -6.61 9.49 7.84
CA HIS A 172 -8.04 9.25 8.07
C HIS A 172 -8.37 8.91 9.53
N GLY A 173 -7.47 9.25 10.47
CA GLY A 173 -7.71 9.08 11.89
C GLY A 173 -7.95 7.62 12.28
N SER A 174 -9.07 7.36 12.96
CA SER A 174 -9.47 6.01 13.37
C SER A 174 -9.75 5.06 12.20
N ARG A 175 -9.91 5.59 10.98
CA ARG A 175 -10.17 4.82 9.76
C ARG A 175 -8.92 4.61 8.90
N ASP A 176 -7.77 5.13 9.33
CA ASP A 176 -6.55 4.97 8.54
C ASP A 176 -6.08 3.51 8.55
N SER A 177 -5.89 2.93 7.37
CA SER A 177 -5.49 1.52 7.22
C SER A 177 -4.05 1.27 7.67
N ARG A 178 -3.21 2.33 7.72
CA ARG A 178 -1.81 2.29 8.12
C ARG A 178 -1.60 2.33 9.64
N LYS A 179 -2.68 2.33 10.43
CA LYS A 179 -2.58 2.26 11.90
C LYS A 179 -1.78 1.03 12.34
N GLY A 180 -0.86 1.27 13.25
CA GLY A 180 0.06 0.29 13.80
C GLY A 180 1.20 -0.09 12.87
N GLU A 181 1.40 0.62 11.75
CA GLU A 181 2.49 0.35 10.82
C GLU A 181 3.78 1.09 11.17
N LEU A 182 4.89 0.38 11.03
CA LEU A 182 6.23 0.93 10.92
C LEU A 182 6.64 0.93 9.45
N CYS A 183 7.03 2.09 8.93
CA CYS A 183 7.52 2.22 7.56
C CYS A 183 8.99 2.64 7.54
N ILE A 184 9.80 2.00 6.70
CA ILE A 184 11.19 2.34 6.42
C ILE A 184 11.26 2.90 5.00
N TYR A 185 11.73 4.14 4.87
CA TYR A 185 11.82 4.86 3.61
C TYR A 185 13.28 4.94 3.19
N ILE A 186 13.60 4.36 2.04
CA ILE A 186 14.95 4.29 1.48
C ILE A 186 14.94 4.94 0.09
N PRO A 187 15.67 6.04 -0.13
CA PRO A 187 15.80 6.62 -1.47
C PRO A 187 16.49 5.63 -2.43
N ASP A 188 15.86 5.33 -3.56
CA ASP A 188 16.43 4.49 -4.61
C ASP A 188 17.30 5.33 -5.55
N ARG A 189 18.59 5.36 -5.25
CA ARG A 189 19.56 6.24 -5.93
C ARG A 189 20.02 5.75 -7.28
N ARG A 190 19.53 4.59 -7.72
CA ARG A 190 19.92 3.99 -9.00
C ARG A 190 19.48 4.86 -10.17
N GLY A 191 18.33 5.52 -10.06
CA GLY A 191 17.86 6.51 -11.03
C GLY A 191 16.52 7.15 -10.67
N HIS A 192 16.13 8.17 -11.43
CA HIS A 192 14.81 8.80 -11.33
C HIS A 192 14.38 9.43 -12.68
N LEU A 193 13.08 9.62 -12.85
CA LEU A 193 12.47 10.35 -13.95
C LEU A 193 12.38 11.84 -13.60
N ALA A 194 12.72 12.69 -14.56
CA ALA A 194 12.54 14.13 -14.48
C ALA A 194 11.75 14.60 -15.70
N LEU A 195 10.51 15.05 -15.47
CA LEU A 195 9.67 15.64 -16.50
C LEU A 195 9.81 17.18 -16.44
N SER A 196 10.11 17.78 -17.59
CA SER A 196 10.16 19.23 -17.76
C SER A 196 9.37 19.63 -19.01
N GLU A 197 9.03 20.92 -19.16
CA GLU A 197 8.34 21.40 -20.36
C GLU A 197 9.12 20.98 -21.62
N GLY A 198 8.53 20.11 -22.44
CA GLY A 198 9.13 19.69 -23.70
C GLY A 198 10.18 18.59 -23.62
N ASP A 199 10.50 18.03 -22.45
CA ASP A 199 11.60 17.07 -22.33
C ASP A 199 11.35 16.05 -21.21
N ILE A 200 11.38 14.76 -21.55
CA ILE A 200 11.56 13.65 -20.59
C ILE A 200 13.07 13.41 -20.46
N GLN A 201 13.58 13.47 -19.22
CA GLN A 201 14.93 13.05 -18.90
C GLN A 201 14.88 12.00 -17.79
N PHE A 202 15.87 11.12 -17.77
CA PHE A 202 16.09 10.25 -16.62
C PHE A 202 17.54 10.33 -16.18
N ARG A 203 17.77 10.34 -14.87
CA ARG A 203 19.11 10.20 -14.32
C ARG A 203 19.35 8.74 -13.99
N SER A 204 20.56 8.29 -14.26
CA SER A 204 21.06 6.99 -13.87
C SER A 204 22.40 7.17 -13.17
N ASP A 205 22.67 6.40 -12.13
CA ASP A 205 24.06 6.22 -11.72
C ASP A 205 24.83 5.51 -12.85
N MET A 206 26.16 5.68 -12.89
CA MET A 206 26.99 5.13 -13.98
C MET A 206 27.10 3.60 -13.97
N LEU A 207 26.53 2.93 -12.96
CA LEU A 207 26.64 1.49 -12.76
C LEU A 207 25.43 0.74 -13.30
N ASN A 208 24.27 1.39 -13.40
CA ASN A 208 23.04 0.77 -13.86
C ASN A 208 22.72 1.15 -15.32
N GLU A 209 22.47 0.14 -16.15
CA GLU A 209 21.88 0.32 -17.48
C GLU A 209 20.35 0.45 -17.31
N LEU A 210 19.85 1.69 -17.38
CA LEU A 210 18.43 2.03 -17.26
C LEU A 210 17.84 2.48 -18.61
N SER A 211 16.54 2.25 -18.77
CA SER A 211 15.76 2.74 -19.91
C SER A 211 14.39 3.23 -19.47
N VAL A 212 13.85 4.23 -20.16
CA VAL A 212 12.45 4.66 -20.01
C VAL A 212 11.61 4.00 -21.08
N VAL A 213 10.53 3.34 -20.68
CA VAL A 213 9.56 2.73 -21.58
C VAL A 213 8.16 3.21 -21.23
N GLY A 214 7.28 3.38 -22.22
CA GLY A 214 5.95 3.89 -21.93
C GLY A 214 5.22 4.50 -23.12
N ALA A 215 4.24 5.34 -22.82
CA ALA A 215 3.55 6.18 -23.79
C ALA A 215 3.07 7.50 -23.17
N ILE A 216 2.94 8.53 -24.02
CA ILE A 216 2.25 9.78 -23.69
C ILE A 216 1.17 9.98 -24.75
N ASP A 217 -0.09 10.13 -24.33
CA ASP A 217 -1.27 10.27 -25.22
C ASP A 217 -1.28 9.22 -26.36
N GLY A 218 -0.82 7.99 -26.06
CA GLY A 218 -0.72 6.88 -27.01
C GLY A 218 0.52 6.86 -27.91
N GLU A 219 1.37 7.89 -27.89
CA GLU A 219 2.65 7.90 -28.59
C GLU A 219 3.72 7.14 -27.77
N GLN A 220 4.38 6.16 -28.40
CA GLN A 220 5.34 5.31 -27.70
C GLN A 220 6.63 6.05 -27.32
N VAL A 221 7.04 5.88 -26.07
CA VAL A 221 8.31 6.38 -25.53
C VAL A 221 9.23 5.20 -25.25
N ASN A 222 10.45 5.26 -25.80
CA ASN A 222 11.51 4.29 -25.52
C ASN A 222 12.88 4.98 -25.54
N LEU A 223 13.42 5.28 -24.37
CA LEU A 223 14.69 5.99 -24.18
C LEU A 223 15.68 5.03 -23.54
N VAL A 224 16.82 4.79 -24.17
CA VAL A 224 17.84 3.82 -23.69
C VAL A 224 19.10 4.50 -23.21
N ASN A 225 19.27 5.80 -23.48
CA ASN A 225 20.37 6.62 -23.02
C ASN A 225 19.83 7.80 -22.19
N PRO A 226 20.47 8.17 -21.07
CA PRO A 226 20.11 9.39 -20.32
C PRO A 226 20.16 10.70 -21.13
N LYS A 227 20.82 10.69 -22.30
CA LYS A 227 20.86 11.82 -23.24
C LYS A 227 19.74 11.81 -24.27
N ASP A 228 19.03 10.70 -24.41
CA ASP A 228 17.88 10.62 -25.30
C ASP A 228 16.79 11.55 -24.75
N LYS A 229 16.02 12.13 -25.66
CA LYS A 229 14.97 13.07 -25.35
C LYS A 229 13.71 12.65 -26.08
N PHE A 230 12.58 12.93 -25.44
CA PHE A 230 11.27 12.82 -26.05
C PHE A 230 10.56 14.16 -25.88
N ASP A 231 10.23 14.79 -27.00
CA ASP A 231 9.55 16.08 -27.02
C ASP A 231 8.05 15.85 -26.81
N PHE A 232 7.47 16.49 -25.80
CA PHE A 232 6.03 16.43 -25.56
C PHE A 232 5.51 17.71 -24.91
N ASP A 233 4.25 18.04 -25.16
CA ASP A 233 3.61 19.19 -24.52
C ASP A 233 3.00 18.78 -23.18
N LEU A 234 3.77 18.98 -22.12
CA LEU A 234 3.36 18.66 -20.75
C LEU A 234 2.04 19.34 -20.33
N LYS A 235 1.69 20.51 -20.89
CA LYS A 235 0.44 21.21 -20.53
C LYS A 235 -0.80 20.59 -21.15
N ASN A 236 -0.63 19.88 -22.26
CA ASN A 236 -1.71 19.27 -23.02
C ASN A 236 -1.72 17.74 -22.91
N ALA A 237 -0.73 17.15 -22.24
CA ALA A 237 -0.65 15.72 -21.97
C ALA A 237 -1.80 15.30 -21.05
N ASN A 238 -2.67 14.40 -21.53
CA ASN A 238 -3.81 13.90 -20.77
C ASN A 238 -3.53 12.54 -20.15
N GLU A 239 -2.80 11.68 -20.87
CA GLU A 239 -2.41 10.34 -20.44
C GLU A 239 -0.88 10.22 -20.48
N VAL A 240 -0.27 9.97 -19.33
CA VAL A 240 1.19 9.81 -19.20
C VAL A 240 1.43 8.49 -18.51
N GLU A 241 2.15 7.58 -19.17
CA GLU A 241 2.46 6.25 -18.65
C GLU A 241 3.94 5.94 -18.93
N LEU A 242 4.83 6.39 -18.06
CA LEU A 242 6.28 6.25 -18.20
C LEU A 242 6.88 5.43 -17.06
N TRP A 243 7.80 4.55 -17.43
CA TRP A 243 8.39 3.56 -16.52
C TRP A 243 9.91 3.56 -16.71
N LEU A 244 10.65 3.93 -15.66
CA LEU A 244 12.11 3.80 -15.64
C LEU A 244 12.45 2.39 -15.18
N VAL A 245 13.08 1.61 -16.04
CA VAL A 245 13.36 0.20 -15.80
C VAL A 245 14.84 -0.16 -15.94
N THR A 246 15.30 -1.16 -15.19
CA THR A 246 16.60 -1.81 -15.41
C THR A 246 16.55 -2.78 -16.60
N LYS A 247 17.71 -3.28 -17.04
CA LYS A 247 17.78 -4.34 -18.07
C LYS A 247 16.96 -5.58 -17.71
N ASP A 248 16.82 -5.88 -16.42
CA ASP A 248 16.09 -7.04 -15.91
C ASP A 248 14.59 -6.74 -15.72
N SER A 249 14.13 -5.60 -16.25
CA SER A 249 12.75 -5.10 -16.17
C SER A 249 12.29 -4.70 -14.76
N GLU A 250 13.22 -4.37 -13.87
CA GLU A 250 12.88 -3.77 -12.57
C GLU A 250 12.51 -2.31 -12.71
N ILE A 251 11.33 -1.94 -12.20
CA ILE A 251 10.86 -0.56 -12.16
C ILE A 251 11.54 0.18 -11.02
N ILE A 252 12.31 1.20 -11.37
CA ILE A 252 13.04 2.09 -10.46
C ILE A 252 12.21 3.33 -10.14
N ASP A 253 11.53 3.88 -11.13
CA ASP A 253 10.70 5.08 -11.01
C ASP A 253 9.59 5.04 -12.05
N TYR A 254 8.55 5.86 -11.88
CA TYR A 254 7.46 5.95 -12.84
C TYR A 254 6.73 7.29 -12.79
N CYS A 255 6.03 7.60 -13.86
CA CYS A 255 5.12 8.72 -13.96
C CYS A 255 3.86 8.22 -14.66
N SER A 256 2.77 8.06 -13.91
CA SER A 256 1.55 7.42 -14.39
C SER A 256 0.30 8.22 -14.04
N SER A 257 -0.53 8.47 -15.05
CA SER A 257 -1.84 9.10 -14.94
C SER A 257 -2.93 8.13 -14.48
N THR A 258 -2.64 6.83 -14.49
CA THR A 258 -3.60 5.76 -14.14
C THR A 258 -3.32 5.09 -12.79
N GLU A 259 -2.07 5.06 -12.33
CA GLU A 259 -1.71 4.57 -11.00
C GLU A 259 -2.32 5.47 -9.91
N TRP A 260 -3.15 4.89 -9.05
CA TRP A 260 -4.04 5.65 -8.18
C TRP A 260 -3.34 6.26 -6.96
N GLU A 261 -2.40 5.54 -6.32
CA GLU A 261 -1.78 5.97 -5.05
C GLU A 261 -0.90 7.21 -5.26
N TYR A 262 -0.25 7.32 -6.43
CA TYR A 262 0.67 8.41 -6.77
C TYR A 262 0.41 8.91 -8.19
N ARG A 263 -0.85 9.24 -8.48
CA ARG A 263 -1.25 9.69 -9.81
C ARG A 263 -0.51 10.96 -10.22
N TYR A 264 0.03 10.96 -11.43
CA TYR A 264 0.59 12.12 -12.08
C TYR A 264 -0.51 12.96 -12.75
N GLY A 265 -0.50 14.28 -12.51
CA GLY A 265 -1.47 15.23 -13.09
C GLY A 265 -2.46 15.81 -12.07
N THR A 266 -3.40 16.63 -12.54
CA THR A 266 -4.38 17.32 -11.67
C THR A 266 -5.35 16.33 -10.99
N GLN A 267 -5.20 16.18 -9.67
CA GLN A 267 -6.17 15.50 -8.81
C GLN A 267 -7.44 16.34 -8.66
N SER A 268 -8.61 15.75 -8.96
CA SER A 268 -9.89 16.26 -8.48
C SER A 268 -10.79 15.09 -8.12
N ASP A 269 -11.30 15.07 -6.89
CA ASP A 269 -12.16 14.00 -6.36
C ASP A 269 -13.43 13.78 -7.22
N ILE A 270 -13.88 14.84 -7.90
CA ILE A 270 -15.03 14.78 -8.82
C ILE A 270 -14.71 13.92 -10.05
N ALA A 271 -13.51 14.08 -10.62
CA ALA A 271 -13.08 13.27 -11.76
C ALA A 271 -12.94 11.79 -11.40
N ASP A 272 -12.54 11.48 -10.16
CA ASP A 272 -12.45 10.10 -9.68
C ASP A 272 -13.83 9.45 -9.51
N LEU A 273 -14.81 10.19 -8.96
CA LEU A 273 -16.18 9.69 -8.87
C LEU A 273 -16.77 9.46 -10.28
N GLU A 274 -16.64 10.42 -11.19
CA GLU A 274 -17.13 10.27 -12.57
C GLU A 274 -16.51 9.06 -13.29
N LYS A 275 -15.22 8.79 -13.05
CA LYS A 275 -14.54 7.60 -13.57
C LYS A 275 -15.08 6.30 -12.98
N LEU A 276 -15.39 6.26 -11.69
CA LEU A 276 -16.00 5.06 -11.09
C LEU A 276 -17.42 4.83 -11.63
N ILE A 277 -18.20 5.88 -11.84
CA ILE A 277 -19.53 5.80 -12.45
C ILE A 277 -19.44 5.35 -13.91
N SER A 278 -18.42 5.78 -14.67
CA SER A 278 -18.23 5.33 -16.05
C SER A 278 -17.86 3.84 -16.12
N ILE A 279 -17.07 3.33 -15.17
CA ILE A 279 -16.78 1.89 -15.03
C ILE A 279 -18.06 1.11 -14.76
N ILE A 280 -18.91 1.56 -13.82
CA ILE A 280 -20.19 0.91 -13.53
C ILE A 280 -21.06 0.86 -14.80
N SER A 281 -21.12 1.98 -15.53
CA SER A 281 -21.92 2.09 -16.76
C SER A 281 -21.42 1.20 -17.91
N ALA A 282 -20.14 0.81 -17.89
CA ALA A 282 -19.55 -0.07 -18.89
C ALA A 282 -19.91 -1.55 -18.69
N GLY A 283 -20.42 -1.92 -17.52
CA GLY A 283 -20.83 -3.30 -17.21
C GLY A 283 -19.74 -4.17 -16.57
N GLU A 284 -20.11 -5.39 -16.21
CA GLU A 284 -19.16 -6.40 -15.72
C GLU A 284 -18.19 -6.84 -16.81
N SER A 285 -16.96 -7.15 -16.40
CA SER A 285 -15.89 -7.56 -17.30
C SER A 285 -14.86 -8.44 -16.57
N GLU A 286 -13.75 -8.72 -17.23
CA GLU A 286 -12.60 -9.36 -16.58
C GLU A 286 -11.86 -8.45 -15.59
N HIS A 287 -12.23 -7.17 -15.50
CA HIS A 287 -11.69 -6.21 -14.53
C HIS A 287 -12.77 -5.58 -13.66
N CYS A 288 -14.02 -6.00 -13.78
CA CYS A 288 -15.15 -5.41 -13.09
C CYS A 288 -16.17 -6.48 -12.69
N GLU A 289 -16.58 -6.50 -11.42
CA GLU A 289 -17.65 -7.35 -10.90
C GLU A 289 -18.62 -6.48 -10.08
N PHE A 290 -19.91 -6.77 -10.22
CA PHE A 290 -20.95 -6.17 -9.42
C PHE A 290 -21.55 -7.18 -8.46
N LYS A 291 -21.83 -6.71 -7.25
CA LYS A 291 -22.62 -7.41 -6.28
C LYS A 291 -23.57 -6.43 -5.63
N THR A 292 -24.77 -6.92 -5.34
CA THR A 292 -25.60 -6.28 -4.33
C THR A 292 -25.02 -6.53 -2.92
N TYR A 293 -25.66 -6.04 -1.87
CA TYR A 293 -25.23 -6.27 -0.50
C TYR A 293 -24.96 -7.76 -0.18
N ILE A 294 -23.83 -8.05 0.46
CA ILE A 294 -23.42 -9.40 0.87
C ILE A 294 -23.59 -9.51 2.38
N ASP A 295 -24.38 -10.48 2.85
CA ASP A 295 -24.49 -10.76 4.29
C ASP A 295 -23.27 -11.57 4.73
N LEU A 296 -22.38 -10.96 5.53
CA LEU A 296 -21.14 -11.59 6.00
C LEU A 296 -21.33 -12.52 7.20
N VAL A 297 -22.47 -12.41 7.92
CA VAL A 297 -22.71 -13.13 9.17
C VAL A 297 -23.22 -14.54 8.90
N LYS A 298 -24.00 -14.69 7.82
CA LYS A 298 -24.43 -16.01 7.37
C LYS A 298 -23.32 -16.62 6.54
N THR A 299 -23.02 -17.90 6.78
CA THR A 299 -22.23 -18.75 5.87
C THR A 299 -23.00 -18.99 4.56
N ASP A 300 -23.34 -17.90 3.88
CA ASP A 300 -23.95 -17.87 2.58
C ASP A 300 -22.87 -18.10 1.52
N THR A 301 -23.23 -18.83 0.47
CA THR A 301 -22.54 -18.91 -0.81
C THR A 301 -21.98 -17.58 -1.29
N LYS A 302 -22.68 -16.45 -1.07
CA LYS A 302 -22.24 -15.12 -1.50
C LYS A 302 -21.01 -14.57 -0.76
N ALA A 303 -20.88 -14.83 0.53
CA ALA A 303 -19.69 -14.43 1.29
C ALA A 303 -18.45 -15.20 0.80
N VAL A 304 -18.64 -16.45 0.37
CA VAL A 304 -17.57 -17.25 -0.27
C VAL A 304 -17.27 -16.73 -1.68
N GLU A 305 -18.27 -16.26 -2.42
CA GLU A 305 -18.07 -15.62 -3.73
C GLU A 305 -17.23 -14.34 -3.64
N LEU A 306 -17.38 -13.54 -2.59
CA LEU A 306 -16.51 -12.40 -2.33
C LEU A 306 -15.03 -12.82 -2.29
N ASP A 307 -14.71 -13.82 -1.47
CA ASP A 307 -13.33 -14.33 -1.33
C ASP A 307 -12.81 -14.85 -2.68
N LYS A 308 -13.64 -15.62 -3.40
CA LYS A 308 -13.30 -16.17 -4.73
C LYS A 308 -13.02 -15.09 -5.76
N THR A 309 -13.84 -14.05 -5.81
CA THR A 309 -13.70 -12.97 -6.79
C THR A 309 -12.45 -12.15 -6.52
N VAL A 310 -12.17 -11.79 -5.27
CA VAL A 310 -10.92 -11.07 -4.93
C VAL A 310 -9.70 -11.95 -5.21
N CYS A 311 -9.74 -13.25 -4.85
CA CYS A 311 -8.70 -14.21 -5.23
C CYS A 311 -8.49 -14.25 -6.75
N ALA A 312 -9.57 -14.36 -7.53
CA ALA A 312 -9.54 -14.44 -8.99
C ALA A 312 -9.00 -13.18 -9.66
N PHE A 313 -9.39 -11.99 -9.20
CA PHE A 313 -8.81 -10.72 -9.68
C PHE A 313 -7.33 -10.63 -9.37
N SER A 314 -6.92 -11.00 -8.15
CA SER A 314 -5.51 -10.97 -7.75
C SER A 314 -4.65 -11.94 -8.56
N ASN A 315 -5.19 -13.10 -8.96
CA ASN A 315 -4.52 -14.05 -9.84
C ASN A 315 -4.60 -13.68 -11.33
N HIS A 316 -5.26 -12.59 -11.68
CA HIS A 316 -5.38 -12.11 -13.06
C HIS A 316 -4.56 -10.82 -13.26
N GLN A 317 -5.20 -9.70 -13.58
CA GLN A 317 -4.58 -8.38 -13.79
C GLN A 317 -5.10 -7.36 -12.78
N GLY A 318 -5.71 -7.82 -11.68
CA GLY A 318 -6.51 -6.98 -10.81
C GLY A 318 -7.90 -6.68 -11.38
N GLY A 319 -8.62 -5.80 -10.72
CA GLY A 319 -9.98 -5.39 -11.08
C GLY A 319 -10.70 -4.70 -9.93
N LYS A 320 -11.90 -4.19 -10.19
CA LYS A 320 -12.75 -3.56 -9.18
C LYS A 320 -13.98 -4.41 -8.93
N LEU A 321 -14.29 -4.62 -7.65
CA LEU A 321 -15.55 -5.20 -7.21
C LEU A 321 -16.38 -4.10 -6.55
N PHE A 322 -17.58 -3.86 -7.08
CA PHE A 322 -18.53 -2.90 -6.52
C PHE A 322 -19.63 -3.63 -5.77
N ILE A 323 -19.80 -3.31 -4.48
CA ILE A 323 -20.87 -3.83 -3.63
C ILE A 323 -21.90 -2.72 -3.40
N GLY A 324 -23.15 -2.97 -3.80
CA GLY A 324 -24.21 -1.97 -3.89
C GLY A 324 -24.62 -1.64 -5.33
N VAL A 325 -24.22 -2.48 -6.29
CA VAL A 325 -24.58 -2.38 -7.72
C VAL A 325 -25.18 -3.72 -8.14
N ASP A 326 -26.26 -3.71 -8.91
CA ASP A 326 -26.84 -4.94 -9.45
C ASP A 326 -26.28 -5.29 -10.85
N ASP A 327 -26.67 -6.46 -11.35
CA ASP A 327 -26.19 -6.99 -12.63
C ASP A 327 -26.63 -6.13 -13.84
N ASP A 328 -27.64 -5.27 -13.66
CA ASP A 328 -28.15 -4.33 -14.67
C ASP A 328 -27.47 -2.94 -14.59
N THR A 329 -26.32 -2.84 -13.90
CA THR A 329 -25.54 -1.62 -13.66
C THR A 329 -26.24 -0.56 -12.79
N LEU A 330 -27.36 -0.91 -12.15
CA LEU A 330 -28.09 0.02 -11.30
C LEU A 330 -27.43 0.10 -9.92
N ILE A 331 -27.11 1.33 -9.51
CA ILE A 331 -26.63 1.61 -8.15
C ILE A 331 -27.82 1.52 -7.20
N VAL A 332 -27.87 0.45 -6.42
CA VAL A 332 -28.91 0.17 -5.41
C VAL A 332 -28.48 0.58 -4.00
N GLY A 333 -27.18 0.69 -3.77
CA GLY A 333 -26.57 1.05 -2.49
C GLY A 333 -26.58 -0.05 -1.42
N ILE A 334 -25.78 0.14 -0.37
CA ILE A 334 -25.68 -0.79 0.78
C ILE A 334 -26.35 -0.24 2.05
N ASN A 335 -26.74 1.03 2.07
CA ASN A 335 -27.15 1.80 3.25
C ASN A 335 -28.22 1.08 4.09
N GLU A 336 -29.36 0.73 3.47
CA GLU A 336 -30.51 0.17 4.17
C GLU A 336 -30.19 -1.20 4.78
N LYS A 337 -29.39 -2.00 4.09
CA LYS A 337 -29.00 -3.35 4.53
C LYS A 337 -27.98 -3.28 5.66
N CYS A 338 -26.98 -2.39 5.54
CA CYS A 338 -26.02 -2.13 6.60
C CYS A 338 -26.74 -1.61 7.85
N GLN A 339 -27.60 -0.59 7.71
CA GLN A 339 -28.35 -0.04 8.85
C GLN A 339 -29.16 -1.12 9.59
N LYS A 340 -29.80 -2.04 8.86
CA LYS A 340 -30.52 -3.17 9.48
C LYS A 340 -29.59 -4.14 10.20
N GLY A 341 -28.40 -4.40 9.66
CA GLY A 341 -27.41 -5.32 10.22
C GLY A 341 -26.73 -4.78 11.49
N TYR A 342 -26.26 -3.53 11.44
CA TYR A 342 -25.47 -2.91 12.50
C TYR A 342 -26.29 -2.07 13.49
N GLN A 343 -27.54 -1.74 13.15
CA GLN A 343 -28.49 -1.01 14.01
C GLN A 343 -27.99 0.38 14.44
N CYS A 344 -27.23 1.05 13.58
CA CYS A 344 -26.73 2.42 13.75
C CYS A 344 -27.07 3.32 12.54
N ASP A 345 -26.51 4.52 12.47
CA ASP A 345 -26.69 5.43 11.33
C ASP A 345 -26.24 4.76 10.02
N PRO A 346 -26.90 5.00 8.86
CA PRO A 346 -26.54 4.33 7.61
C PRO A 346 -25.07 4.50 7.17
N TYR A 347 -24.46 5.65 7.44
CA TYR A 347 -23.05 5.89 7.11
C TYR A 347 -22.13 5.14 8.08
N GLU A 348 -22.42 5.19 9.38
CA GLU A 348 -21.69 4.42 10.39
C GLU A 348 -21.80 2.91 10.17
N ALA A 349 -22.98 2.43 9.78
CA ALA A 349 -23.22 1.03 9.46
C ALA A 349 -22.45 0.57 8.21
N ALA A 350 -22.36 1.42 7.19
CA ALA A 350 -21.57 1.13 5.98
C ALA A 350 -20.07 1.06 6.29
N GLU A 351 -19.58 1.88 7.23
CA GLU A 351 -18.19 1.84 7.70
C GLU A 351 -17.88 0.55 8.45
N HIS A 352 -18.76 0.11 9.36
CA HIS A 352 -18.62 -1.20 10.00
C HIS A 352 -18.63 -2.34 8.99
N TYR A 353 -19.49 -2.25 7.97
CA TYR A 353 -19.52 -3.21 6.87
C TYR A 353 -18.21 -3.24 6.07
N LEU A 354 -17.64 -2.08 5.75
CA LEU A 354 -16.31 -1.99 5.12
C LEU A 354 -15.25 -2.71 5.97
N GLN A 355 -15.21 -2.42 7.28
CA GLN A 355 -14.24 -3.03 8.20
C GLN A 355 -14.39 -4.56 8.27
N ASP A 356 -15.63 -5.07 8.28
CA ASP A 356 -15.88 -6.51 8.29
C ASP A 356 -15.51 -7.18 6.96
N VAL A 357 -15.73 -6.51 5.82
CA VAL A 357 -15.26 -6.98 4.51
C VAL A 357 -13.73 -7.03 4.48
N GLU A 358 -13.05 -5.98 4.90
CA GLU A 358 -11.59 -5.93 4.96
C GLU A 358 -11.04 -7.03 5.84
N LYS A 359 -11.59 -7.18 7.05
CA LYS A 359 -11.19 -8.22 7.99
C LYS A 359 -11.36 -9.60 7.39
N ARG A 360 -12.53 -9.89 6.79
CA ARG A 360 -12.80 -11.17 6.14
C ARG A 360 -11.77 -11.47 5.05
N LEU A 361 -11.56 -10.54 4.13
CA LEU A 361 -10.62 -10.75 3.03
C LEU A 361 -9.18 -10.92 3.55
N ARG A 362 -8.81 -10.19 4.61
CA ARG A 362 -7.50 -10.34 5.29
C ARG A 362 -7.33 -11.73 5.92
N GLU A 363 -8.40 -12.31 6.45
CA GLU A 363 -8.42 -13.63 7.08
C GLU A 363 -8.62 -14.79 6.07
N SER A 364 -9.17 -14.50 4.88
CA SER A 364 -9.50 -15.51 3.87
C SER A 364 -8.38 -15.77 2.86
N LEU A 365 -7.52 -14.80 2.57
CA LEU A 365 -6.53 -14.87 1.48
C LEU A 365 -5.11 -15.17 2.02
N VAL A 366 -4.30 -15.89 1.24
CA VAL A 366 -2.87 -16.04 1.55
C VAL A 366 -2.12 -14.73 1.30
N LYS A 367 -2.33 -14.11 0.14
CA LYS A 367 -1.81 -12.77 -0.19
C LYS A 367 -2.92 -11.78 0.10
N ASN A 368 -2.99 -11.39 1.36
CA ASN A 368 -4.14 -10.72 1.95
C ASN A 368 -4.07 -9.19 1.96
N GLN A 369 -3.08 -8.64 1.27
CA GLN A 369 -2.91 -7.19 1.11
C GLN A 369 -3.21 -6.73 -0.33
N CYS A 370 -3.56 -7.62 -1.26
CA CYS A 370 -3.77 -7.31 -2.67
C CYS A 370 -5.04 -6.50 -2.97
N PHE A 371 -5.60 -5.77 -2.00
CA PHE A 371 -6.82 -4.99 -2.19
C PHE A 371 -6.85 -3.76 -1.29
N ASN A 372 -7.57 -2.74 -1.74
CA ASN A 372 -7.97 -1.59 -0.94
C ASN A 372 -9.50 -1.42 -0.99
N CYS A 373 -10.10 -0.97 0.11
CA CYS A 373 -11.54 -0.79 0.23
C CYS A 373 -11.87 0.69 0.47
N GLN A 374 -12.89 1.20 -0.22
CA GLN A 374 -13.39 2.56 0.00
C GLN A 374 -14.90 2.64 -0.20
N LEU A 375 -15.54 3.59 0.49
CA LEU A 375 -16.94 3.93 0.27
C LEU A 375 -17.03 5.13 -0.67
N ILE A 376 -17.88 5.02 -1.69
CA ILE A 376 -18.28 6.14 -2.52
C ILE A 376 -19.77 6.43 -2.33
N GLU A 377 -20.15 7.71 -2.43
CA GLU A 377 -21.54 8.13 -2.37
C GLU A 377 -21.99 8.67 -3.74
N TYR A 378 -23.07 8.10 -4.28
CA TYR A 378 -23.70 8.57 -5.50
C TYR A 378 -25.21 8.65 -5.30
N ASN A 379 -25.80 9.83 -5.50
CA ASN A 379 -27.24 10.06 -5.28
C ASN A 379 -27.74 9.59 -3.90
N LYS A 380 -26.94 9.78 -2.84
CA LYS A 380 -27.19 9.35 -1.46
C LYS A 380 -27.17 7.84 -1.21
N LEU A 381 -26.75 7.07 -2.22
CA LEU A 381 -26.50 5.64 -2.10
C LEU A 381 -25.01 5.42 -1.92
N LEU A 382 -24.65 4.64 -0.90
CA LEU A 382 -23.30 4.23 -0.60
C LEU A 382 -22.98 2.95 -1.35
N VAL A 383 -21.83 2.92 -2.00
CA VAL A 383 -21.28 1.75 -2.70
C VAL A 383 -19.91 1.48 -2.10
N LEU A 384 -19.66 0.22 -1.73
CA LEU A 384 -18.33 -0.23 -1.31
C LEU A 384 -17.56 -0.66 -2.55
N VAL A 385 -16.44 -0.01 -2.81
CA VAL A 385 -15.52 -0.34 -3.89
C VAL A 385 -14.34 -1.09 -3.30
N ILE A 386 -14.07 -2.27 -3.83
CA ILE A 386 -12.89 -3.07 -3.52
C ILE A 386 -12.00 -3.04 -4.75
N ASP A 387 -10.91 -2.29 -4.66
CA ASP A 387 -9.90 -2.22 -5.71
C ASP A 387 -8.89 -3.33 -5.49
N VAL A 388 -8.92 -4.35 -6.35
CA VAL A 388 -8.07 -5.52 -6.24
C VAL A 388 -6.90 -5.38 -7.18
N GLN A 389 -5.72 -5.45 -6.62
CA GLN A 389 -4.47 -5.47 -7.36
C GLN A 389 -4.12 -6.89 -7.75
N LYS A 390 -3.43 -7.03 -8.88
CA LYS A 390 -2.74 -8.29 -9.17
C LYS A 390 -1.85 -8.64 -7.98
N ALA A 391 -1.76 -9.91 -7.64
CA ALA A 391 -0.84 -10.41 -6.66
C ALA A 391 0.45 -10.88 -7.35
N ASN A 392 1.60 -10.66 -6.70
CA ASN A 392 2.85 -11.26 -7.14
C ASN A 392 2.75 -12.79 -7.01
N GLY A 393 2.52 -13.47 -8.12
CA GLY A 393 2.32 -14.93 -8.19
C GLY A 393 1.00 -15.40 -7.59
N LEU A 394 0.89 -16.72 -7.37
CA LEU A 394 -0.40 -17.37 -7.15
C LEU A 394 -0.93 -17.13 -5.73
N ASN A 395 -2.17 -16.64 -5.64
CA ASN A 395 -2.93 -16.44 -4.43
C ASN A 395 -3.96 -17.56 -4.22
N TYR A 396 -4.27 -17.85 -2.96
CA TYR A 396 -5.16 -18.94 -2.56
C TYR A 396 -6.10 -18.49 -1.44
N LEU A 397 -7.23 -19.18 -1.33
CA LEU A 397 -8.04 -19.14 -0.12
C LEU A 397 -7.39 -19.99 0.98
N LEU A 398 -7.18 -19.41 2.17
CA LEU A 398 -6.55 -20.09 3.32
C LEU A 398 -7.33 -21.33 3.78
N SER A 399 -8.65 -21.30 3.68
CA SER A 399 -9.53 -22.35 4.21
C SER A 399 -9.53 -23.63 3.37
N THR A 400 -9.37 -23.51 2.05
CA THR A 400 -9.46 -24.65 1.12
C THR A 400 -8.18 -24.92 0.34
N ASN A 401 -7.23 -23.97 0.39
CA ASN A 401 -6.04 -23.94 -0.47
C ASN A 401 -6.38 -23.93 -1.98
N ASP A 402 -7.56 -23.41 -2.33
CA ASP A 402 -8.00 -23.29 -3.71
C ASP A 402 -7.57 -21.95 -4.31
N ALA A 403 -7.10 -21.97 -5.56
CA ALA A 403 -6.88 -20.77 -6.37
C ALA A 403 -7.99 -20.60 -7.42
N TYR A 404 -8.36 -19.35 -7.66
CA TYR A 404 -9.35 -18.95 -8.66
C TYR A 404 -8.69 -17.99 -9.65
N ILE A 405 -9.18 -17.91 -10.88
CA ILE A 405 -8.69 -16.97 -11.90
C ILE A 405 -9.86 -16.34 -12.63
N ARG A 406 -9.72 -15.06 -12.98
CA ARG A 406 -10.76 -14.35 -13.73
C ARG A 406 -10.78 -14.77 -15.20
N ARG A 407 -11.98 -15.03 -15.74
CA ARG A 407 -12.23 -15.29 -17.17
C ARG A 407 -13.54 -14.63 -17.59
N GLY A 408 -13.46 -13.54 -18.34
CA GLY A 408 -14.62 -12.69 -18.59
C GLY A 408 -15.28 -12.27 -17.27
N ALA A 409 -16.61 -12.36 -17.18
CA ALA A 409 -17.36 -12.03 -15.97
C ALA A 409 -17.41 -13.17 -14.91
N SER A 410 -16.49 -14.13 -14.95
CA SER A 410 -16.55 -15.32 -14.07
C SER A 410 -15.24 -15.62 -13.35
N SER A 411 -15.34 -16.25 -12.18
CA SER A 411 -14.22 -16.59 -11.29
C SER A 411 -14.08 -18.12 -11.07
N PRO A 412 -13.79 -18.91 -12.12
CA PRO A 412 -13.62 -20.36 -11.99
C PRO A 412 -12.40 -20.74 -11.14
N LYS A 413 -12.47 -21.93 -10.54
CA LYS A 413 -11.33 -22.57 -9.86
C LYS A 413 -10.27 -22.95 -10.90
N MET A 414 -9.00 -22.67 -10.60
CA MET A 414 -7.89 -23.02 -11.48
C MET A 414 -7.69 -24.54 -11.51
N ALA A 415 -7.38 -25.08 -12.68
CA ALA A 415 -6.95 -26.47 -12.78
C ALA A 415 -5.51 -26.63 -12.27
N PRO A 416 -5.10 -27.82 -11.76
CA PRO A 416 -3.73 -28.05 -11.29
C PRO A 416 -2.65 -27.72 -12.32
N LEU A 417 -2.90 -28.00 -13.61
CA LEU A 417 -1.97 -27.65 -14.70
C LEU A 417 -1.82 -26.13 -14.87
N GLU A 418 -2.88 -25.36 -14.65
CA GLU A 418 -2.82 -23.89 -14.70
C GLU A 418 -2.08 -23.31 -13.51
N MET A 419 -2.25 -23.91 -12.33
CA MET A 419 -1.48 -23.53 -11.14
C MET A 419 0.02 -23.79 -11.35
N GLN A 420 0.38 -24.93 -11.96
CA GLN A 420 1.77 -25.27 -12.28
C GLN A 420 2.38 -24.38 -13.37
N ALA A 421 1.57 -23.94 -14.34
CA ALA A 421 1.99 -23.04 -15.39
C ALA A 421 1.93 -21.57 -14.98
N PHE A 422 1.41 -21.25 -13.79
CA PHE A 422 1.32 -19.89 -13.31
C PHE A 422 2.72 -19.27 -13.26
N PRO A 423 2.89 -18.03 -13.73
CA PRO A 423 4.18 -17.37 -13.68
C PRO A 423 4.78 -17.49 -12.28
N ARG A 424 6.04 -17.92 -12.21
CA ARG A 424 6.77 -17.93 -10.94
C ARG A 424 6.64 -16.57 -10.30
N GLU A 425 6.54 -16.56 -8.97
CA GLU A 425 6.59 -15.32 -8.22
C GLU A 425 7.79 -14.52 -8.71
N ARG A 426 7.49 -13.34 -9.22
CA ARG A 426 8.46 -12.35 -9.62
C ARG A 426 8.20 -11.19 -8.71
N ASP A 427 9.22 -10.66 -8.08
CA ASP A 427 9.01 -9.45 -7.30
C ASP A 427 8.25 -8.37 -8.10
N VAL A 428 7.69 -7.39 -7.39
CA VAL A 428 6.97 -6.22 -7.95
C VAL A 428 7.77 -5.41 -8.98
N PHE A 429 9.04 -5.78 -9.19
CA PHE A 429 9.96 -5.24 -10.16
C PHE A 429 10.43 -6.32 -11.17
N GLY A 430 9.62 -7.33 -11.45
CA GLY A 430 9.84 -8.26 -12.55
C GLY A 430 10.93 -9.33 -12.38
N ARG A 431 11.63 -9.46 -11.24
CA ARG A 431 12.73 -10.45 -11.08
C ARG A 431 12.25 -11.78 -10.50
N GLU A 432 12.76 -12.89 -11.03
CA GLU A 432 12.34 -14.25 -10.63
C GLU A 432 12.77 -14.61 -9.20
N LEU A 433 11.83 -15.13 -8.39
CA LEU A 433 12.12 -15.74 -7.09
C LEU A 433 12.52 -17.21 -7.29
N PHE A 434 13.67 -17.64 -6.74
CA PHE A 434 14.21 -18.98 -6.96
C PHE A 434 13.44 -20.06 -6.18
N ALA A 435 13.32 -21.26 -6.76
CA ALA A 435 12.47 -22.36 -6.29
C ALA A 435 12.91 -23.03 -4.96
N THR A 436 14.04 -22.65 -4.35
CA THR A 436 14.35 -23.06 -2.97
C THR A 436 13.45 -22.37 -1.93
N ASP A 437 12.67 -21.37 -2.37
CA ASP A 437 11.92 -20.43 -1.55
C ASP A 437 10.46 -20.82 -1.27
N VAL A 438 10.00 -22.00 -1.70
CA VAL A 438 8.63 -22.49 -1.43
C VAL A 438 8.67 -23.98 -1.04
N GLY A 439 9.01 -24.26 0.22
CA GLY A 439 8.76 -25.56 0.85
C GLY A 439 9.97 -26.48 1.02
N SER A 440 10.55 -26.48 2.24
CA SER A 440 11.17 -27.68 2.81
C SER A 440 10.77 -27.91 4.28
N GLU A 441 9.59 -27.42 4.67
CA GLU A 441 8.93 -27.83 5.92
C GLU A 441 7.51 -28.32 5.61
N TRP A 442 7.42 -29.37 4.79
CA TRP A 442 6.29 -30.29 4.83
C TRP A 442 6.85 -31.62 5.31
N GLY A 443 7.07 -31.68 6.63
CA GLY A 443 7.36 -32.94 7.29
C GLY A 443 6.13 -33.83 7.22
N ASP A 444 6.34 -35.10 6.81
CA ASP A 444 5.39 -36.20 6.96
C ASP A 444 4.74 -36.16 8.35
N TYR A 445 3.42 -35.94 8.43
CA TYR A 445 2.52 -36.53 9.41
C TYR A 445 1.10 -36.62 8.88
#